data_AF-A0A550HYZ3-F1
#
_entry.id   AF-A0A550HYZ3-F1
#
_cell.length_a   1.000
_cell.length_b   1.000
_cell.length_c   1.000
_cell.angle_alpha   90.00
_cell.angle_beta   90.00
_cell.angle_gamma   90.00
#
_symmetry.space_group_name_H-M   'P 1'
#
loop_
_entity.id
_entity.type
_entity.pdbx_description
1 polymer ?
#
loop_
_entity_poly.entity_id
_entity_poly.type
_entity_poly.pdbx_seq_one_letter_code
_entity_poly.pdbx_strand_id
1 'polypeptide(L)'
;MGQDIREMFRNEKHTDRKKLREGHQQRFEARLDKALPVQSKKKNLGSLLQIAAVIVVALGIGGFFLFNNGENPVQNTNGIVETPVKEASEEKTDRETDYRLSDVSPEFKKIEDYYMASVNLQLAKLELTPGNKELIDAFMKKLETLNEEYIALNAEIQETGINEETVEAMIANLQLRLDLLKKLKTKLNEIEQSKDNRYENYQA
;
A
#
# COMPACT_ATOMS: atom_id res chain seq x y z
N MET A 1 -19.45 -15.09 -38.45
CA MET A 1 -20.15 -14.00 -37.74
C MET A 1 -19.85 -14.18 -36.27
N GLY A 2 -19.01 -13.33 -35.69
CA GLY A 2 -18.69 -13.39 -34.26
C GLY A 2 -19.83 -12.78 -33.46
N GLN A 3 -20.32 -13.49 -32.44
CA GLN A 3 -21.32 -12.92 -31.54
C GLN A 3 -20.61 -11.93 -30.60
N ASP A 4 -21.14 -10.71 -30.49
CA ASP A 4 -20.62 -9.68 -29.60
C ASP A 4 -20.96 -10.02 -28.15
N ILE A 5 -19.92 -10.32 -27.36
CA ILE A 5 -19.98 -10.60 -25.93
C ILE A 5 -20.69 -9.47 -25.15
N ARG A 6 -20.58 -8.20 -25.57
CA ARG A 6 -21.25 -7.08 -24.91
C ARG A 6 -22.77 -7.09 -25.10
N GLU A 7 -23.28 -7.75 -26.14
CA GLU A 7 -24.71 -7.95 -26.35
C GLU A 7 -25.23 -9.16 -25.56
N MET A 8 -24.41 -10.21 -25.41
CA MET A 8 -24.76 -11.35 -24.55
C MET A 8 -25.02 -10.92 -23.10
N PHE A 9 -24.14 -10.07 -22.55
CA PHE A 9 -24.29 -9.59 -21.16
C PHE A 9 -25.40 -8.56 -20.96
N ARG A 10 -25.79 -7.80 -22.00
CA ARG A 10 -26.90 -6.83 -21.91
C ARG A 10 -28.27 -7.51 -21.97
N ASN A 11 -28.38 -8.65 -22.64
CA ASN A 11 -29.63 -9.38 -22.82
C ASN A 11 -29.84 -10.54 -21.82
N GLU A 12 -28.81 -10.89 -21.02
CA GLU A 12 -28.99 -11.75 -19.85
C GLU A 12 -29.76 -11.00 -18.77
N LYS A 13 -31.10 -11.06 -18.84
CA LYS A 13 -31.94 -10.84 -17.66
C LYS A 13 -31.37 -11.74 -16.57
N HIS A 14 -30.98 -11.15 -15.44
CA HIS A 14 -30.46 -11.84 -14.25
C HIS A 14 -31.37 -13.02 -13.90
N THR A 15 -31.09 -14.19 -14.48
CA THR A 15 -31.81 -15.41 -14.18
C THR A 15 -31.47 -15.74 -12.75
N ASP A 16 -32.50 -16.02 -11.98
CA ASP A 16 -32.47 -16.30 -10.56
C ASP A 16 -31.20 -17.05 -10.17
N ARG A 17 -30.48 -16.53 -9.16
CA ARG A 17 -29.25 -17.11 -8.62
C ARG A 17 -29.41 -18.61 -8.48
N LYS A 18 -28.97 -19.36 -9.50
CA LYS A 18 -29.11 -20.80 -9.57
C LYS A 18 -28.26 -21.35 -8.45
N LYS A 19 -28.89 -21.72 -7.33
CA LYS A 19 -28.17 -22.25 -6.17
C LYS A 19 -27.28 -23.39 -6.65
N LEU A 20 -25.99 -23.30 -6.32
CA LEU A 20 -25.03 -24.35 -6.64
C LEU A 20 -25.57 -25.69 -6.14
N ARG A 21 -25.38 -26.77 -6.93
CA ARG A 21 -25.76 -28.12 -6.51
C ARG A 21 -25.13 -28.45 -5.16
N GLU A 22 -25.91 -29.05 -4.27
CA GLU A 22 -25.42 -29.49 -2.95
C GLU A 22 -24.14 -30.34 -3.08
N GLY A 23 -23.23 -30.17 -2.13
CA GLY A 23 -21.90 -30.81 -2.14
C GLY A 23 -20.90 -30.22 -3.14
N HIS A 24 -21.17 -29.06 -3.76
CA HIS A 24 -20.21 -28.39 -4.67
C HIS A 24 -18.88 -28.09 -3.97
N GLN A 25 -18.93 -27.56 -2.74
CA GLN A 25 -17.76 -27.22 -1.96
C GLN A 25 -16.85 -28.43 -1.69
N GLN A 26 -17.42 -29.55 -1.24
CA GLN A 26 -16.67 -30.78 -0.97
C GLN A 26 -15.98 -31.32 -2.23
N ARG A 27 -16.66 -31.27 -3.39
CA ARG A 27 -16.07 -31.67 -4.67
C ARG A 27 -14.96 -30.73 -5.13
N PHE A 28 -15.05 -29.44 -4.77
CA PHE A 28 -14.02 -28.46 -5.05
C PHE A 28 -12.79 -28.68 -4.16
N GLU A 29 -12.97 -28.82 -2.85
CA GLU A 29 -11.90 -29.12 -1.88
C GLU A 29 -11.13 -30.39 -2.27
N ALA A 30 -11.83 -31.48 -2.61
CA ALA A 30 -11.19 -32.71 -3.07
C ALA A 30 -10.38 -32.55 -4.37
N ARG A 31 -10.79 -31.63 -5.27
CA ARG A 31 -10.03 -31.32 -6.48
C ARG A 31 -8.84 -30.39 -6.19
N LEU A 32 -9.00 -29.46 -5.24
CA LEU A 32 -7.95 -28.53 -4.81
C LEU A 32 -6.81 -29.28 -4.13
N ASP A 33 -7.11 -30.14 -3.17
CA ASP A 33 -6.12 -30.95 -2.46
C ASP A 33 -5.33 -31.87 -3.40
N LYS A 34 -6.02 -32.40 -4.42
CA LYS A 34 -5.39 -33.23 -5.46
C LYS A 34 -4.48 -32.41 -6.38
N ALA A 35 -4.84 -31.16 -6.67
CA ALA A 35 -4.08 -30.29 -7.56
C ALA A 35 -2.88 -29.63 -6.87
N LEU A 36 -2.95 -29.42 -5.54
CA LEU A 36 -1.93 -28.76 -4.74
C LEU A 36 -1.56 -29.61 -3.51
N PRO A 37 -0.83 -30.74 -3.67
CA PRO A 37 -0.46 -31.58 -2.54
C PRO A 37 0.54 -30.84 -1.64
N VAL A 38 0.09 -30.41 -0.46
CA VAL A 38 0.96 -29.82 0.56
C VAL A 38 1.81 -30.93 1.17
N GLN A 39 3.10 -30.94 0.90
CA GLN A 39 4.02 -31.91 1.50
C GLN A 39 4.20 -31.61 2.99
N SER A 40 3.56 -32.40 3.84
CA SER A 40 3.82 -32.37 5.28
C SER A 40 5.18 -33.02 5.57
N LYS A 41 6.23 -32.20 5.61
CA LYS A 41 7.54 -32.66 6.11
C LYS A 41 7.40 -33.09 7.57
N LYS A 42 7.72 -34.35 7.85
CA LYS A 42 7.80 -34.95 9.19
C LYS A 42 8.72 -34.08 10.07
N LYS A 43 8.21 -33.60 11.20
CA LYS A 43 8.96 -32.75 12.14
C LYS A 43 9.99 -33.60 12.90
N ASN A 44 11.28 -33.34 12.66
CA ASN A 44 12.36 -33.78 13.53
C ASN A 44 12.51 -32.75 14.67
N LEU A 45 12.30 -33.17 15.92
CA LEU A 45 12.26 -32.32 17.12
C LEU A 45 13.63 -31.78 17.59
N GLY A 46 14.72 -32.00 16.83
CA GLY A 46 16.07 -31.57 17.20
C GLY A 46 16.44 -30.12 16.86
N SER A 47 15.62 -29.39 16.08
CA SER A 47 15.97 -28.04 15.57
C SER A 47 15.38 -26.87 16.38
N LEU A 48 14.64 -27.12 17.46
CA LEU A 48 14.01 -26.06 18.26
C LEU A 48 15.01 -25.24 19.10
N LEU A 49 16.27 -25.67 19.23
CA LEU A 49 17.31 -24.93 19.94
C LEU A 49 17.90 -23.76 19.15
N GLN A 50 17.67 -23.67 17.83
CA GLN A 50 18.18 -22.57 17.01
C GLN A 50 17.32 -21.30 17.11
N ILE A 51 16.04 -21.43 17.49
CA ILE A 51 15.10 -20.30 17.58
C ILE A 51 15.38 -19.45 18.84
N ALA A 52 15.84 -20.08 19.93
CA ALA A 52 16.14 -19.36 21.17
C ALA A 52 17.26 -18.32 21.01
N ALA A 53 18.30 -18.62 20.22
CA ALA A 53 19.41 -17.69 20.00
C ALA A 53 18.97 -16.39 19.30
N VAL A 54 18.06 -16.49 18.32
CA VAL A 54 17.53 -15.32 17.61
C VAL A 54 16.68 -14.45 18.53
N ILE A 55 15.89 -15.05 19.42
CA ILE A 55 15.08 -14.31 20.40
C ILE A 55 15.98 -13.57 21.40
N VAL A 56 17.07 -14.18 21.86
CA VAL A 56 18.02 -13.54 22.78
C VAL A 56 18.75 -12.37 22.12
N VAL A 57 19.17 -12.50 20.85
CA VAL A 57 19.80 -11.40 20.11
C VAL A 57 18.80 -10.27 19.84
N ALA A 58 17.56 -10.58 19.44
CA ALA A 58 16.52 -9.58 19.20
C ALA A 58 16.15 -8.82 20.47
N LEU A 59 16.03 -9.50 21.61
CA LEU A 59 15.77 -8.86 22.91
C LEU A 59 16.99 -8.07 23.42
N GLY A 60 18.22 -8.52 23.12
CA GLY A 60 19.44 -7.79 23.45
C GLY A 60 19.55 -6.46 22.69
N ILE A 61 19.32 -6.47 21.37
CA ILE A 61 19.33 -5.26 20.54
C ILE A 61 18.15 -4.36 20.89
N GLY A 62 16.94 -4.92 21.02
CA GLY A 62 15.75 -4.17 21.42
C GLY A 62 15.87 -3.54 22.81
N GLY A 63 16.43 -4.27 23.78
CA GLY A 63 16.74 -3.75 25.11
C GLY A 63 17.76 -2.63 25.06
N PHE A 64 18.88 -2.81 24.35
CA PHE A 64 19.90 -1.77 24.19
C PHE A 64 19.31 -0.48 23.59
N PHE A 65 18.45 -0.58 22.58
CA PHE A 65 17.82 0.58 21.95
C PHE A 65 16.81 1.28 22.86
N LEU A 66 16.06 0.53 23.68
CA LEU A 66 15.12 1.08 24.66
C LEU A 66 15.83 1.74 25.85
N PHE A 67 16.95 1.18 26.31
CA PHE A 67 17.70 1.70 27.45
C PHE A 67 18.70 2.82 27.10
N ASN A 68 19.12 2.93 25.83
CA ASN A 68 20.08 3.97 25.39
C ASN A 68 19.41 5.24 24.81
N ASN A 69 18.07 5.33 24.83
CA ASN A 69 17.33 6.57 24.56
C ASN A 69 17.26 7.48 25.81
N GLY A 70 18.42 7.68 26.46
CA GLY A 70 18.59 8.64 27.53
C GLY A 70 18.60 10.07 26.99
N GLU A 71 17.78 10.92 27.60
CA GLU A 71 17.66 12.37 27.40
C GLU A 71 18.99 13.05 26.99
N ASN A 72 18.98 13.78 25.87
CA ASN A 72 20.00 14.78 25.59
C ASN A 72 19.74 16.01 26.47
N PRO A 73 20.61 16.37 27.44
CA PRO A 73 20.44 17.63 28.15
C PRO A 73 20.86 18.78 27.24
N VAL A 74 19.94 19.73 27.09
CA VAL A 74 20.13 21.04 26.47
C VAL A 74 21.37 21.71 27.07
N GLN A 75 22.41 21.88 26.26
CA GLN A 75 23.51 22.79 26.58
C GLN A 75 23.32 24.10 25.84
N ASN A 76 22.80 25.08 26.57
CA ASN A 76 22.95 26.49 26.24
C ASN A 76 24.41 26.87 26.47
N THR A 77 25.13 27.22 25.42
CA THR A 77 26.34 28.03 25.53
C THR A 77 26.37 29.07 24.42
N ASN A 78 26.08 30.31 24.81
CA ASN A 78 26.39 31.50 24.03
C ASN A 78 27.91 31.58 23.83
N GLY A 79 28.35 31.42 22.58
CA GLY A 79 29.71 31.66 22.12
C GLY A 79 29.65 32.36 20.77
N ILE A 80 29.83 33.67 20.80
CA ILE A 80 29.96 34.54 19.64
C ILE A 80 31.23 34.12 18.88
N VAL A 81 31.18 34.09 17.54
CA VAL A 81 32.20 34.63 16.60
C VAL A 81 32.05 33.99 15.21
N GLU A 82 31.61 34.85 14.28
CA GLU A 82 31.92 34.93 12.85
C GLU A 82 31.37 33.86 11.87
N THR A 83 30.26 34.25 11.25
CA THR A 83 29.87 33.91 9.88
C THR A 83 30.93 34.35 8.86
N PRO A 84 31.12 33.55 7.80
CA PRO A 84 31.02 34.10 6.47
C PRO A 84 29.81 33.49 5.75
N VAL A 85 28.96 34.41 5.31
CA VAL A 85 27.79 34.21 4.46
C VAL A 85 28.15 33.34 3.25
N LYS A 86 27.44 32.22 3.09
CA LYS A 86 27.17 31.65 1.77
C LYS A 86 25.80 30.97 1.76
N GLU A 87 24.85 31.74 1.24
CA GLU A 87 23.72 31.37 0.40
C GLU A 87 22.99 30.06 0.68
N ALA A 88 21.72 30.23 1.10
CA ALA A 88 20.55 29.42 0.76
C ALA A 88 20.87 28.09 0.04
N SER A 89 21.23 27.08 0.83
CA SER A 89 21.20 25.70 0.38
C SER A 89 19.84 25.16 0.77
N GLU A 90 18.98 25.03 -0.24
CA GLU A 90 17.79 24.19 -0.21
C GLU A 90 18.11 22.90 0.54
N GLU A 91 17.27 22.52 1.51
CA GLU A 91 17.31 21.22 2.14
C GLU A 91 17.01 20.15 1.08
N LYS A 92 18.04 19.80 0.31
CA LYS A 92 18.09 18.55 -0.43
C LYS A 92 18.20 17.47 0.63
N THR A 93 17.06 16.84 0.90
CA THR A 93 17.03 15.54 1.54
C THR A 93 17.79 14.59 0.62
N ASP A 94 19.07 14.42 0.88
CA ASP A 94 19.91 13.38 0.28
C ASP A 94 19.31 12.02 0.65
N ARG A 95 18.59 11.42 -0.31
CA ARG A 95 18.44 9.98 -0.42
C ARG A 95 19.04 9.58 -1.76
N GLU A 96 20.13 8.82 -1.68
CA GLU A 96 20.85 8.21 -2.79
C GLU A 96 19.88 7.72 -3.87
N THR A 97 20.02 8.29 -5.07
CA THR A 97 19.59 7.77 -6.38
C THR A 97 18.55 6.64 -6.35
N ASP A 98 17.33 6.94 -5.94
CA ASP A 98 16.18 6.04 -6.09
C ASP A 98 15.90 5.91 -7.58
N TYR A 99 16.01 4.71 -8.15
CA TYR A 99 15.80 4.49 -9.57
C TYR A 99 14.29 4.59 -9.85
N ARG A 100 13.86 5.53 -10.68
CA ARG A 100 12.44 5.81 -10.91
C ARG A 100 12.02 5.45 -12.32
N LEU A 101 10.71 5.30 -12.48
CA LEU A 101 10.09 5.12 -13.79
C LEU A 101 10.45 6.28 -14.75
N SER A 102 10.61 7.49 -14.22
CA SER A 102 11.10 8.66 -14.95
C SER A 102 12.52 8.56 -15.51
N ASP A 103 13.36 7.68 -14.99
CA ASP A 103 14.72 7.45 -15.47
C ASP A 103 14.78 6.46 -16.66
N VAL A 104 13.67 5.76 -16.94
CA VAL A 104 13.57 4.80 -18.04
C VAL A 104 13.34 5.50 -19.38
N SER A 105 12.33 6.37 -19.46
CA SER A 105 12.00 7.13 -20.68
C SER A 105 11.16 8.38 -20.40
N PRO A 106 11.13 9.35 -21.35
CA PRO A 106 10.25 10.52 -21.25
C PRO A 106 8.76 10.19 -21.15
N GLU A 107 8.30 9.11 -21.78
CA GLU A 107 6.92 8.62 -21.72
C GLU A 107 6.59 8.11 -20.33
N PHE A 108 7.49 7.31 -19.76
CA PHE A 108 7.37 6.77 -18.41
C PHE A 108 7.41 7.86 -17.35
N LYS A 109 8.23 8.89 -17.53
CA LYS A 109 8.20 10.09 -16.69
C LYS A 109 6.83 10.75 -16.66
N LYS A 110 6.20 10.95 -17.83
CA LYS A 110 4.86 11.56 -17.89
C LYS A 110 3.82 10.75 -17.15
N ILE A 111 3.91 9.42 -17.24
CA ILE A 111 3.03 8.49 -16.52
C ILE A 111 3.22 8.64 -15.02
N GLU A 112 4.46 8.56 -14.54
CA GLU A 112 4.79 8.69 -13.12
C GLU A 112 4.34 10.05 -12.56
N ASP A 113 4.72 11.14 -13.23
CA ASP A 113 4.36 12.51 -12.82
C ASP A 113 2.84 12.68 -12.77
N TYR A 114 2.11 12.15 -13.76
CA TYR A 114 0.65 12.20 -13.80
C TYR A 114 0.03 11.49 -12.59
N TYR A 115 0.44 10.25 -12.31
CA TYR A 115 -0.15 9.48 -11.21
C TYR A 115 0.22 10.07 -9.85
N MET A 116 1.48 10.46 -9.64
CA MET A 116 1.92 11.08 -8.38
C MET A 116 1.21 12.39 -8.12
N ALA A 117 1.10 13.26 -9.13
CA ALA A 117 0.33 14.50 -9.00
C ALA A 117 -1.15 14.22 -8.69
N SER A 118 -1.74 13.20 -9.34
CA SER A 118 -3.14 12.84 -9.12
C SER A 118 -3.39 12.24 -7.73
N VAL A 119 -2.46 11.44 -7.21
CA VAL A 119 -2.48 10.89 -5.84
C VAL A 119 -2.39 12.04 -4.83
N ASN A 120 -1.41 12.93 -4.98
CA ASN A 120 -1.22 14.08 -4.10
C ASN A 120 -2.44 15.01 -4.11
N LEU A 121 -3.01 15.28 -5.29
CA LEU A 121 -4.23 16.08 -5.42
C LEU A 121 -5.43 15.43 -4.72
N GLN A 122 -5.55 14.11 -4.77
CA GLN A 122 -6.63 13.41 -4.08
C GLN A 122 -6.43 13.42 -2.57
N LEU A 123 -5.21 13.19 -2.09
CA LEU A 123 -4.86 13.26 -0.67
C LEU A 123 -5.11 14.66 -0.10
N ALA A 124 -4.75 15.71 -0.83
CA ALA A 124 -4.97 17.11 -0.40
C ALA A 124 -6.46 17.48 -0.27
N LYS A 125 -7.36 16.73 -0.91
CA LYS A 125 -8.82 16.92 -0.82
C LYS A 125 -9.45 16.11 0.30
N LEU A 126 -8.69 15.29 1.03
CA LEU A 126 -9.23 14.49 2.13
C LEU A 126 -9.41 15.35 3.37
N GLU A 127 -10.64 15.38 3.87
CA GLU A 127 -10.98 16.05 5.12
C GLU A 127 -11.14 15.03 6.25
N LEU A 128 -10.28 15.14 7.26
CA LEU A 128 -10.31 14.27 8.43
C LEU A 128 -11.36 14.78 9.41
N THR A 129 -12.36 13.94 9.71
CA THR A 129 -13.40 14.21 10.71
C THR A 129 -13.47 13.03 11.70
N PRO A 130 -13.96 13.23 12.94
CA PRO A 130 -14.10 12.13 13.90
C PRO A 130 -14.92 10.94 13.36
N GLY A 131 -15.88 11.21 12.47
CA GLY A 131 -16.78 10.18 11.92
C GLY A 131 -16.22 9.41 10.71
N ASN A 132 -15.12 9.87 10.09
CA ASN A 132 -14.51 9.21 8.94
C ASN A 132 -13.05 8.77 9.19
N LYS A 133 -12.47 9.13 10.33
CA LYS A 133 -11.07 8.86 10.68
C LYS A 133 -10.69 7.39 10.52
N GLU A 134 -11.46 6.47 11.10
CA GLU A 134 -11.16 5.03 11.06
C GLU A 134 -11.12 4.49 9.61
N LEU A 135 -12.04 4.95 8.77
CA LEU A 135 -12.08 4.59 7.35
C LEU A 135 -10.85 5.14 6.61
N ILE A 136 -10.52 6.42 6.84
CA ILE A 136 -9.35 7.05 6.22
C ILE A 136 -8.08 6.33 6.65
N ASP A 137 -7.89 6.06 7.94
CA ASP A 137 -6.72 5.35 8.49
C ASP A 137 -6.54 3.97 7.83
N ALA A 138 -7.63 3.21 7.66
CA ALA A 138 -7.59 1.90 7.02
C ALA A 138 -7.17 1.97 5.54
N PHE A 139 -7.55 3.03 4.82
CA PHE A 139 -7.13 3.26 3.45
C PHE A 139 -5.69 3.79 3.37
N MET A 140 -5.28 4.66 4.31
CA MET A 140 -3.90 5.16 4.39
C MET A 140 -2.91 4.03 4.63
N LYS A 141 -3.24 3.07 5.51
CA LYS A 141 -2.39 1.88 5.73
C LYS A 141 -2.18 1.06 4.45
N LYS A 142 -3.21 0.93 3.62
CA LYS A 142 -3.09 0.24 2.32
C LYS A 142 -2.26 1.05 1.32
N LEU A 143 -2.38 2.37 1.32
CA LEU A 143 -1.54 3.25 0.49
C LEU A 143 -0.08 3.18 0.92
N GLU A 144 0.20 3.08 2.21
CA GLU A 144 1.54 2.89 2.76
C GLU A 144 2.14 1.56 2.29
N THR A 145 1.40 0.46 2.36
CA THR A 145 1.86 -0.83 1.79
C THR A 145 2.17 -0.72 0.30
N LEU A 146 1.29 -0.10 -0.49
CA LEU A 146 1.57 0.15 -1.91
C LEU A 146 2.79 1.05 -2.11
N ASN A 147 3.05 1.99 -1.19
CA ASN A 147 4.24 2.84 -1.22
C ASN A 147 5.52 2.04 -1.00
N GLU A 148 5.55 1.19 0.02
CA GLU A 148 6.67 0.29 0.30
C GLU A 148 6.94 -0.66 -0.87
N GLU A 149 5.89 -1.23 -1.48
CA GLU A 149 6.03 -2.09 -2.66
C GLU A 149 6.68 -1.37 -3.85
N TYR A 150 6.34 -0.10 -4.09
CA TYR A 150 6.97 0.67 -5.17
C TYR A 150 8.43 1.00 -4.88
N ILE A 151 8.76 1.33 -3.64
CA ILE A 151 10.16 1.51 -3.22
C ILE A 151 10.94 0.21 -3.40
N ALA A 152 10.34 -0.94 -3.08
CA ALA A 152 10.95 -2.24 -3.31
C ALA A 152 11.16 -2.52 -4.81
N LEU A 153 10.19 -2.17 -5.67
CA LEU A 153 10.33 -2.27 -7.12
C LEU A 153 11.44 -1.35 -7.64
N ASN A 154 11.59 -0.13 -7.10
CA ASN A 154 12.69 0.77 -7.47
C ASN A 154 14.05 0.15 -7.14
N ALA A 155 14.17 -0.47 -5.96
CA ALA A 155 15.39 -1.17 -5.55
C ALA A 155 15.67 -2.41 -6.43
N GLU A 156 14.65 -3.14 -6.85
CA GLU A 156 14.79 -4.29 -7.75
C GLU A 156 15.38 -3.88 -9.11
N ILE A 157 15.02 -2.71 -9.64
CA ILE A 157 15.61 -2.20 -10.88
C ILE A 157 17.11 -1.90 -10.70
N GLN A 158 17.53 -1.41 -9.53
CA GLN A 158 18.95 -1.17 -9.27
C GLN A 158 19.77 -2.47 -9.30
N GLU A 159 19.19 -3.59 -8.85
CA GLU A 159 19.88 -4.88 -8.81
C GLU A 159 19.83 -5.62 -10.16
N THR A 160 18.66 -5.65 -10.80
CA THR A 160 18.40 -6.51 -11.98
C THR A 160 18.45 -5.76 -13.31
N GLY A 161 18.47 -4.42 -13.28
CA GLY A 161 18.27 -3.59 -14.45
C GLY A 161 16.80 -3.51 -14.87
N ILE A 162 16.51 -2.57 -15.77
CA ILE A 162 15.14 -2.29 -16.21
C ILE A 162 14.62 -3.50 -17.00
N ASN A 163 13.47 -4.02 -16.59
CA ASN A 163 12.73 -5.00 -17.36
C ASN A 163 11.24 -4.60 -17.44
N GLU A 164 10.55 -5.17 -18.42
CA GLU A 164 9.14 -4.85 -18.71
C GLU A 164 8.21 -5.20 -17.54
N GLU A 165 8.48 -6.30 -16.84
CA GLU A 165 7.67 -6.78 -15.72
C GLU A 165 7.72 -5.80 -14.53
N THR A 166 8.91 -5.32 -14.16
CA THR A 166 9.08 -4.35 -13.07
C THR A 166 8.44 -3.00 -13.43
N VAL A 167 8.55 -2.56 -14.68
CA VAL A 167 7.91 -1.34 -15.17
C VAL A 167 6.37 -1.46 -15.14
N GLU A 168 5.82 -2.60 -15.59
CA GLU A 168 4.38 -2.86 -15.52
C GLU A 168 3.89 -2.88 -14.08
N ALA A 169 4.63 -3.54 -13.18
CA ALA A 169 4.32 -3.60 -11.76
C ALA A 169 4.33 -2.21 -11.09
N MET A 170 5.28 -1.35 -11.45
CA MET A 170 5.32 0.04 -10.97
C MET A 170 4.10 0.83 -11.41
N ILE A 171 3.75 0.77 -12.71
CA ILE A 171 2.58 1.47 -13.25
C ILE A 171 1.29 0.93 -12.58
N ALA A 172 1.17 -0.38 -12.42
CA ALA A 172 0.04 -1.01 -11.75
C ALA A 172 -0.07 -0.55 -10.29
N ASN A 173 1.04 -0.45 -9.56
CA ASN A 173 1.06 0.06 -8.19
C ASN A 173 0.55 1.51 -8.13
N LEU A 174 1.00 2.40 -9.02
CA LEU A 174 0.53 3.78 -9.10
C LEU A 174 -0.98 3.86 -9.38
N GLN A 175 -1.47 3.02 -10.30
CA GLN A 175 -2.90 2.91 -10.61
C GLN A 175 -3.71 2.44 -9.40
N LEU A 176 -3.23 1.42 -8.68
CA LEU A 176 -3.88 0.89 -7.49
C LEU A 176 -4.01 1.95 -6.40
N ARG A 177 -2.98 2.76 -6.16
CA ARG A 177 -3.05 3.89 -5.21
C ARG A 177 -4.14 4.88 -5.60
N LEU A 178 -4.17 5.26 -6.88
CA LEU A 178 -5.16 6.20 -7.40
C LEU A 178 -6.58 5.65 -7.24
N ASP A 179 -6.80 4.38 -7.55
CA ASP A 179 -8.10 3.74 -7.46
C ASP A 179 -8.55 3.52 -6.02
N LEU A 180 -7.60 3.27 -5.11
CA LEU A 180 -7.86 3.19 -3.68
C LEU A 180 -8.36 4.55 -3.15
N LEU A 181 -7.75 5.66 -3.57
CA LEU A 181 -8.19 7.01 -3.22
C LEU A 181 -9.56 7.36 -3.81
N LYS A 182 -9.84 6.97 -5.06
CA LYS A 182 -11.19 7.14 -5.64
C LYS A 182 -12.25 6.38 -4.83
N LYS A 183 -11.96 5.14 -4.44
CA LYS A 183 -12.85 4.33 -3.59
C LYS A 183 -13.06 4.98 -2.22
N LEU A 184 -12.01 5.52 -1.62
CA LEU A 184 -12.12 6.27 -0.36
C LEU A 184 -13.08 7.46 -0.54
N LYS A 185 -12.88 8.28 -1.57
CA LYS A 185 -13.76 9.41 -1.88
C LYS A 185 -15.23 8.98 -2.02
N THR A 186 -15.50 7.91 -2.76
CA THR A 186 -16.87 7.37 -2.89
C THR A 186 -17.45 7.00 -1.51
N LYS A 187 -16.68 6.34 -0.66
CA LYS A 187 -17.13 5.94 0.68
C LYS A 187 -17.34 7.13 1.62
N LEU A 188 -16.52 8.17 1.52
CA LEU A 188 -16.72 9.41 2.27
C LEU A 188 -18.03 10.09 1.86
N ASN A 189 -18.29 10.20 0.55
CA ASN A 189 -19.54 10.77 0.04
C ASN A 189 -20.78 9.98 0.50
N GLU A 190 -20.71 8.64 0.50
CA GLU A 190 -21.79 7.78 1.01
C GLU A 190 -22.09 8.08 2.49
N ILE A 191 -21.05 8.29 3.31
CA ILE A 191 -21.20 8.62 4.73
C ILE A 191 -21.86 10.00 4.91
N GLU A 192 -21.44 11.00 4.14
CA GLU A 192 -22.03 12.35 4.17
C GLU A 192 -23.52 12.33 3.78
N GLN A 193 -23.86 11.71 2.66
CA GLN A 193 -25.25 11.59 2.20
C GLN A 193 -26.13 10.81 3.19
N SER A 194 -25.56 9.83 3.89
CA SER A 194 -26.30 9.07 4.92
C SER A 194 -26.65 9.92 6.14
N LYS A 195 -25.93 11.03 6.39
CA LYS A 195 -26.24 11.96 7.47
C LYS A 195 -27.38 12.88 7.05
N ASP A 196 -27.31 13.48 5.86
CA ASP A 196 -28.37 14.38 5.36
C ASP A 196 -29.75 13.71 5.29
N ASN A 197 -29.83 12.49 4.74
CA ASN A 197 -31.09 11.75 4.66
C ASN A 197 -31.69 11.37 6.02
N ARG A 198 -30.88 11.31 7.08
CA ARG A 198 -31.39 11.07 8.44
C ARG A 198 -32.10 12.29 9.00
N TYR A 199 -31.74 13.51 8.62
CA TYR A 199 -32.39 14.73 9.13
C TYR A 199 -33.73 15.05 8.45
N GLU A 200 -33.93 14.62 7.20
CA GLU A 200 -35.20 14.76 6.49
C GLU A 200 -36.33 13.89 7.10
N ASN A 201 -36.00 12.69 7.58
CA ASN A 201 -36.99 11.73 8.10
C ASN A 201 -37.48 12.04 9.54
N TYR A 202 -36.89 13.00 10.25
CA TYR A 202 -37.37 13.44 11.57
C TYR A 202 -38.23 14.71 11.53
N GLN A 203 -38.43 15.31 10.35
CA GLN A 203 -39.27 16.51 10.17
C GLN A 203 -40.64 16.22 9.52
N ALA A 204 -41.02 14.94 9.39
CA ALA A 204 -42.32 14.50 8.86
C ALA A 204 -43.24 13.95 9.95
#